data_AF-A0A4R7ZIP9-F1
#
_entry.id   AF-A0A4R7ZIP9-F1
#
_cell.length_a   1.000
_cell.length_b   1.000
_cell.length_c   1.000
_cell.angle_alpha   90.00
_cell.angle_beta   90.00
_cell.angle_gamma   90.00
#
_symmetry.space_group_name_H-M   'P 1'
#
loop_
_entity.id
_entity.type
_entity.pdbx_description
1 polymer ?
#
loop_
_entity_poly.entity_id
_entity_poly.type
_entity_poly.pdbx_seq_one_letter_code
_entity_poly.pdbx_strand_id
1 'polypeptide(L)'
;MKIVVTVAAPVEAVWDALRNKEKIRHWHGWEYEGTEGGLDEEIDLIYFTDVTEDGTTLTLEHGDRFEVEAVEGGSRITLTRAPRGADPKWEAYYDDVTEGWTTFLQQLRFALEHHPDEERHTLFYSGTGELSPITELGIPNGSAGTPYAVELIGEQAKGEIWYTSEHQAGLTVDAWGNGLLVLSHIPPGDKKPDGASMAVLSLYGDVDTDEVDARWRAWWEKRYPA
;
A
#
# COMPACT_ATOMS: atom_id res chain seq x y z
N MET A 1 -0.60 -11.13 -14.60
CA MET A 1 -1.66 -10.33 -13.93
C MET A 1 -1.41 -8.86 -14.22
N LYS A 2 -2.42 -7.98 -14.24
CA LYS A 2 -2.22 -6.52 -14.37
C LYS A 2 -2.91 -5.78 -13.23
N ILE A 3 -2.22 -4.81 -12.65
CA ILE A 3 -2.76 -3.82 -11.73
C ILE A 3 -2.70 -2.47 -12.44
N VAL A 4 -3.81 -1.74 -12.46
CA VAL A 4 -3.92 -0.47 -13.19
C VAL A 4 -4.46 0.60 -12.25
N VAL A 5 -3.74 1.71 -12.17
CA VAL A 5 -4.11 2.88 -11.37
C VAL A 5 -3.99 4.13 -12.22
N THR A 6 -5.00 5.00 -12.17
CA THR A 6 -4.94 6.33 -12.80
C THR A 6 -4.61 7.35 -11.72
N VAL A 7 -3.64 8.21 -12.01
CA VAL A 7 -3.13 9.22 -11.10
C VAL A 7 -3.37 10.59 -11.70
N ALA A 8 -3.92 11.52 -10.92
CA ALA A 8 -4.11 12.91 -11.32
C ALA A 8 -2.80 13.73 -11.30
N ALA A 9 -1.74 13.18 -11.91
CA ALA A 9 -0.41 13.78 -12.02
C ALA A 9 0.16 13.57 -13.44
N PRO A 10 1.04 14.47 -13.92
CA PRO A 10 1.68 14.32 -15.23
C PRO A 10 2.65 13.15 -15.25
N VAL A 11 2.91 12.59 -16.45
CA VAL A 11 3.74 11.39 -16.64
C VAL A 11 5.13 11.59 -16.04
N GLU A 12 5.68 12.79 -16.17
CA GLU A 12 6.99 13.16 -15.64
C GLU A 12 7.06 13.04 -14.12
N ALA A 13 6.00 13.46 -13.40
CA ALA A 13 5.95 13.37 -11.94
C ALA A 13 5.82 11.91 -11.48
N VAL A 14 4.97 11.13 -12.14
CA VAL A 14 4.83 9.70 -11.86
C VAL A 14 6.12 8.95 -12.14
N TRP A 15 6.77 9.26 -13.26
CA TRP A 15 8.00 8.62 -13.69
C TRP A 15 9.20 8.98 -12.80
N ASP A 16 9.23 10.20 -12.27
CA ASP A 16 10.19 10.61 -11.25
C ASP A 16 9.96 9.86 -9.92
N ALA A 17 8.71 9.71 -9.49
CA ALA A 17 8.38 8.97 -8.27
C ALA A 17 8.72 7.47 -8.31
N LEU A 18 8.88 6.89 -9.51
CA LEU A 18 9.31 5.50 -9.71
C LEU A 18 10.84 5.32 -9.77
N ARG A 19 11.62 6.41 -9.89
CA ARG A 19 13.08 6.34 -10.11
C ARG A 19 13.90 7.18 -9.14
N ASN A 20 13.27 8.09 -8.43
CA ASN A 20 13.92 8.89 -7.42
C ASN A 20 13.81 8.20 -6.06
N LYS A 21 14.94 7.72 -5.52
CA LYS A 21 14.99 6.99 -4.26
C LYS A 21 14.33 7.73 -3.09
N GLU A 22 14.50 9.05 -3.02
CA GLU A 22 13.86 9.88 -1.99
C GLU A 22 12.33 9.81 -2.12
N LYS A 23 11.80 10.00 -3.34
CA LYS A 23 10.36 9.92 -3.59
C LYS A 23 9.79 8.52 -3.41
N ILE A 24 10.56 7.47 -3.70
CA ILE A 24 10.13 6.08 -3.47
C ILE A 24 9.83 5.84 -1.99
N ARG A 25 10.63 6.40 -1.07
CA ARG A 25 10.36 6.29 0.38
C ARG A 25 9.00 6.86 0.79
N HIS A 26 8.51 7.86 0.05
CA HIS A 26 7.25 8.53 0.38
C HIS A 26 6.01 7.69 0.05
N TRP A 27 6.16 6.55 -0.64
CA TRP A 27 5.02 5.69 -1.00
C TRP A 27 5.28 4.18 -0.93
N HIS A 28 6.52 3.71 -1.03
CA HIS A 28 6.86 2.27 -0.99
C HIS A 28 7.26 1.81 0.40
N GLY A 29 6.80 0.62 0.80
CA GLY A 29 7.23 -0.05 2.03
C GLY A 29 6.89 0.70 3.31
N TRP A 30 7.56 0.33 4.39
CA TRP A 30 7.46 0.90 5.74
C TRP A 30 8.83 0.86 6.43
N GLU A 31 9.02 1.69 7.44
CA GLU A 31 10.26 1.73 8.20
C GLU A 31 10.44 0.45 9.02
N TYR A 32 11.56 -0.24 8.83
CA TYR A 32 12.00 -1.35 9.68
C TYR A 32 13.53 -1.41 9.72
N GLU A 33 14.05 -1.96 10.81
CA GLU A 33 15.47 -2.30 10.95
C GLU A 33 15.58 -3.80 11.29
N GLY A 34 16.35 -4.52 10.50
CA GLY A 34 16.60 -5.95 10.69
C GLY A 34 18.04 -6.34 10.38
N THR A 35 18.40 -7.57 10.72
CA THR A 35 19.73 -8.12 10.39
C THR A 35 19.97 -8.29 8.89
N GLU A 36 18.89 -8.27 8.10
CA GLU A 36 18.90 -8.42 6.64
C GLU A 36 18.78 -7.06 5.91
N GLY A 37 18.73 -5.93 6.63
CA GLY A 37 18.60 -4.58 6.08
C GLY A 37 17.40 -3.81 6.64
N GLY A 38 17.09 -2.68 6.02
CA GLY A 38 15.89 -1.88 6.24
C GLY A 38 15.25 -1.45 4.92
N LEU A 39 14.33 -0.48 5.01
CA LEU A 39 13.59 0.04 3.85
C LEU A 39 14.51 0.54 2.73
N ASP A 40 15.66 1.13 3.07
CA ASP A 40 16.61 1.67 2.11
C ASP A 40 17.25 0.59 1.24
N GLU A 41 17.61 -0.53 1.84
CA GLU A 41 18.15 -1.70 1.13
C GLU A 41 17.07 -2.39 0.31
N GLU A 42 15.83 -2.46 0.81
CA GLU A 42 14.69 -3.00 0.05
C GLU A 42 14.44 -2.16 -1.21
N ILE A 43 14.42 -0.84 -1.10
CA ILE A 43 14.25 0.06 -2.24
C ILE A 43 15.37 -0.12 -3.27
N ASP A 44 16.63 -0.23 -2.82
CA ASP A 44 17.78 -0.47 -3.71
C ASP A 44 17.65 -1.81 -4.45
N LEU A 45 17.23 -2.86 -3.74
CA LEU A 45 17.06 -4.18 -4.32
C LEU A 45 15.94 -4.18 -5.37
N ILE A 46 14.79 -3.58 -5.07
CA ILE A 46 13.61 -3.64 -5.95
C ILE A 46 13.76 -2.71 -7.15
N TYR A 47 14.16 -1.45 -6.94
CA TYR A 47 14.06 -0.40 -7.97
C TYR A 47 15.38 -0.05 -8.65
N PHE A 48 16.52 -0.51 -8.12
CA PHE A 48 17.85 -0.11 -8.62
C PHE A 48 18.79 -1.28 -8.93
N THR A 49 18.46 -2.51 -8.53
CA THR A 49 19.27 -3.71 -8.82
C THR A 49 18.70 -4.45 -10.02
N ASP A 50 19.54 -4.66 -11.05
CA ASP A 50 19.21 -5.42 -12.26
C ASP A 50 17.90 -5.00 -12.97
N VAL A 51 17.55 -3.71 -12.86
CA VAL A 51 16.39 -3.11 -13.53
C VAL A 51 16.74 -2.64 -14.95
N THR A 52 15.74 -2.60 -15.82
CA THR A 52 15.87 -2.05 -17.18
C THR A 52 14.81 -0.98 -17.46
N GLU A 53 15.26 0.13 -18.06
CA GLU A 53 14.40 1.25 -18.46
C GLU A 53 14.28 1.32 -19.99
N ASP A 54 13.07 1.52 -20.49
CA ASP A 54 12.78 1.82 -21.90
C ASP A 54 11.66 2.87 -22.01
N GLY A 55 12.03 4.12 -22.28
CA GLY A 55 11.09 5.25 -22.27
C GLY A 55 10.45 5.46 -20.90
N THR A 56 9.14 5.23 -20.79
CA THR A 56 8.36 5.28 -19.54
C THR A 56 7.98 3.89 -19.03
N THR A 57 8.81 2.90 -19.37
CA THR A 57 8.72 1.52 -18.90
C THR A 57 9.87 1.22 -17.94
N LEU A 58 9.57 0.69 -16.76
CA LEU A 58 10.55 0.14 -15.81
C LEU A 58 10.28 -1.36 -15.64
N THR A 59 11.26 -2.21 -15.93
CA THR A 59 11.18 -3.65 -15.68
C THR A 59 12.13 -4.02 -14.55
N LEU A 60 11.58 -4.61 -13.49
CA LEU A 60 12.31 -5.04 -12.30
C LEU A 60 13.01 -6.38 -12.53
N GLU A 61 13.99 -6.73 -11.67
CA GLU A 61 14.75 -7.98 -11.76
C GLU A 61 13.83 -9.21 -11.84
N HIS A 62 12.79 -9.26 -11.00
CA HIS A 62 11.84 -10.36 -10.94
C HIS A 62 10.85 -10.38 -12.12
N GLY A 63 10.99 -9.47 -13.09
CA GLY A 63 10.22 -9.41 -14.33
C GLY A 63 8.88 -8.70 -14.24
N ASP A 64 8.53 -8.10 -13.10
CA ASP A 64 7.38 -7.18 -13.06
C ASP A 64 7.73 -5.91 -13.83
N ARG A 65 6.73 -5.35 -14.52
CA ARG A 65 6.92 -4.25 -15.46
C ARG A 65 5.92 -3.13 -15.21
N PHE A 66 6.43 -1.96 -14.88
CA PHE A 66 5.67 -0.71 -14.82
C PHE A 66 5.67 -0.03 -16.17
N GLU A 67 4.51 0.49 -16.57
CA GLU A 67 4.32 1.35 -17.73
C GLU A 67 3.56 2.59 -17.29
N VAL A 68 4.08 3.77 -17.64
CA VAL A 68 3.40 5.05 -17.39
C VAL A 68 3.01 5.67 -18.73
N GLU A 69 1.72 5.94 -18.89
CA GLU A 69 1.15 6.53 -20.10
C GLU A 69 0.32 7.77 -19.76
N ALA A 70 0.38 8.80 -20.61
CA ALA A 70 -0.52 9.94 -20.49
C ALA A 70 -1.96 9.52 -20.81
N VAL A 71 -2.90 9.99 -20.01
CA VAL A 71 -4.35 9.83 -20.24
C VAL A 71 -5.06 11.15 -19.96
N GLU A 72 -6.34 11.24 -20.31
CA GLU A 72 -7.13 12.41 -19.91
C GLU A 72 -7.18 12.52 -18.37
N GLY A 73 -6.88 13.71 -17.84
CA GLY A 73 -6.88 13.97 -16.40
C GLY A 73 -5.59 13.59 -15.66
N GLY A 74 -4.59 13.01 -16.32
CA GLY A 74 -3.30 12.70 -15.69
C GLY A 74 -2.54 11.57 -16.38
N SER A 75 -2.15 10.56 -15.60
CA SER A 75 -1.34 9.43 -16.08
C SER A 75 -1.93 8.11 -15.62
N ARG A 76 -1.75 7.07 -16.43
CA ARG A 76 -2.09 5.69 -16.08
C ARG A 76 -0.81 4.91 -15.81
N ILE A 77 -0.75 4.29 -14.64
CA ILE A 77 0.27 3.31 -14.27
C ILE A 77 -0.31 1.93 -14.52
N THR A 78 0.37 1.12 -15.33
CA THR A 78 0.09 -0.30 -15.48
C THR A 78 1.27 -1.10 -14.94
N LEU A 79 1.04 -1.87 -13.87
CA LEU A 79 1.98 -2.89 -13.41
C LEU A 79 1.56 -4.25 -13.96
N THR A 80 2.36 -4.79 -14.86
CA THR A 80 2.22 -6.16 -15.34
C THR A 80 3.10 -7.07 -14.49
N ARG A 81 2.48 -7.97 -13.73
CA ARG A 81 3.19 -9.00 -12.97
C ARG A 81 3.87 -9.99 -13.91
N ALA A 82 5.07 -10.43 -13.56
CA ALA A 82 5.78 -11.52 -14.21
C ALA A 82 4.89 -12.77 -14.32
N PRO A 83 5.10 -13.63 -15.33
CA PRO A 83 4.42 -14.89 -15.42
C PRO A 83 4.59 -15.70 -14.13
N ARG A 84 3.51 -16.38 -13.72
CA ARG A 84 3.56 -17.39 -12.67
C ARG A 84 4.67 -18.40 -12.96
N GLY A 85 5.50 -18.65 -11.96
CA GLY A 85 6.61 -19.58 -12.08
C GLY A 85 6.12 -21.03 -12.04
N ALA A 86 7.01 -21.96 -12.35
CA ALA A 86 6.73 -23.39 -12.14
C ALA A 86 7.08 -23.85 -10.71
N ASP A 87 7.71 -23.00 -9.90
CA ASP A 87 8.11 -23.32 -8.52
C ASP A 87 6.89 -23.17 -7.58
N PRO A 88 6.39 -24.28 -6.99
CA PRO A 88 5.23 -24.24 -6.11
C PRO A 88 5.41 -23.35 -4.87
N LYS A 89 6.65 -23.13 -4.42
CA LYS A 89 6.92 -22.24 -3.28
C LYS A 89 6.67 -20.79 -3.65
N TRP A 90 7.15 -20.34 -4.81
CA TRP A 90 6.92 -18.99 -5.30
C TRP A 90 5.47 -18.76 -5.70
N GLU A 91 4.80 -19.80 -6.21
CA GLU A 91 3.36 -19.74 -6.50
C GLU A 91 2.49 -19.46 -5.28
N ALA A 92 2.90 -19.92 -4.09
CA ALA A 92 2.17 -19.66 -2.84
C ALA A 92 2.20 -18.17 -2.45
N TYR A 93 3.28 -17.45 -2.78
CA TYR A 93 3.44 -16.02 -2.46
C TYR A 93 2.97 -15.08 -3.57
N TYR A 94 2.72 -15.58 -4.79
CA TYR A 94 2.39 -14.72 -5.94
C TYR A 94 1.17 -13.82 -5.69
N ASP A 95 0.14 -14.39 -5.04
CA ASP A 95 -1.10 -13.67 -4.69
C ASP A 95 -0.81 -12.60 -3.64
N ASP A 96 -0.03 -12.92 -2.60
CA ASP A 96 0.38 -11.97 -1.55
C ASP A 96 1.18 -10.79 -2.13
N VAL A 97 2.12 -11.07 -3.05
CA VAL A 97 2.89 -10.02 -3.71
C VAL A 97 1.98 -9.17 -4.61
N THR A 98 0.90 -9.73 -5.17
CA THR A 98 -0.07 -8.97 -5.97
C THR A 98 -0.87 -8.02 -5.09
N GLU A 99 -1.25 -8.46 -3.89
CA GLU A 99 -1.92 -7.62 -2.91
C GLU A 99 -1.00 -6.51 -2.38
N GLY A 100 0.27 -6.83 -2.11
CA GLY A 100 1.29 -5.83 -1.75
C GLY A 100 1.46 -4.75 -2.82
N TRP A 101 1.59 -5.14 -4.08
CA TRP A 101 1.67 -4.20 -5.20
C TRP A 101 0.43 -3.32 -5.37
N THR A 102 -0.76 -3.87 -5.09
CA THR A 102 -2.01 -3.09 -5.11
C THR A 102 -1.96 -2.00 -4.04
N THR A 103 -1.50 -2.33 -2.83
CA THR A 103 -1.30 -1.37 -1.74
C THR A 103 -0.31 -0.27 -2.15
N PHE A 104 0.88 -0.65 -2.60
CA PHE A 104 1.93 0.32 -2.95
C PHE A 104 1.53 1.25 -4.11
N LEU A 105 0.85 0.74 -5.15
CA LEU A 105 0.37 1.59 -6.24
C LEU A 105 -0.72 2.59 -5.80
N GLN A 106 -1.57 2.20 -4.85
CA GLN A 106 -2.56 3.13 -4.29
C GLN A 106 -1.90 4.17 -3.37
N GLN A 107 -0.84 3.79 -2.65
CA GLN A 107 -0.02 4.73 -1.88
C GLN A 107 0.76 5.69 -2.79
N LEU A 108 1.32 5.22 -3.91
CA LEU A 108 1.97 6.07 -4.91
C LEU A 108 0.99 7.10 -5.47
N ARG A 109 -0.21 6.65 -5.87
CA ARG A 109 -1.27 7.55 -6.32
C ARG A 109 -1.60 8.58 -5.24
N PHE A 110 -1.75 8.13 -3.99
CA PHE A 110 -2.10 9.00 -2.88
C PHE A 110 -1.04 10.07 -2.62
N ALA A 111 0.22 9.67 -2.52
CA ALA A 111 1.34 10.58 -2.32
C ALA A 111 1.42 11.63 -3.44
N LEU A 112 1.23 11.24 -4.69
CA LEU A 112 1.27 12.16 -5.83
C LEU A 112 0.07 13.11 -5.90
N GLU A 113 -1.12 12.67 -5.51
CA GLU A 113 -2.35 13.48 -5.59
C GLU A 113 -2.55 14.40 -4.38
N HIS A 114 -2.08 14.01 -3.19
CA HIS A 114 -2.37 14.71 -1.94
C HIS A 114 -1.15 15.27 -1.22
N HIS A 115 0.00 14.62 -1.34
CA HIS A 115 1.20 14.90 -0.54
C HIS A 115 2.47 14.96 -1.40
N PRO A 116 2.48 15.71 -2.52
CA PRO A 116 3.63 15.76 -3.40
C PRO A 116 4.83 16.31 -2.63
N ASP A 117 5.92 15.54 -2.62
CA ASP A 117 7.19 15.87 -1.97
C ASP A 117 7.14 15.94 -0.43
N GLU A 118 6.03 15.58 0.23
CA GLU A 118 5.98 15.47 1.70
C GLU A 118 6.50 14.10 2.17
N GLU A 119 7.27 14.10 3.27
CA GLU A 119 7.70 12.87 3.93
C GLU A 119 6.51 12.15 4.56
N ARG A 120 6.50 10.82 4.42
CA ARG A 120 5.47 9.93 4.95
C ARG A 120 6.05 9.13 6.10
N HIS A 121 5.34 9.08 7.23
CA HIS A 121 5.59 8.11 8.29
C HIS A 121 4.66 6.91 8.13
N THR A 122 5.21 5.69 8.22
CA THR A 122 4.41 4.48 7.99
C THR A 122 4.30 3.64 9.26
N LEU A 123 3.08 3.31 9.68
CA LEU A 123 2.82 2.27 10.67
C LEU A 123 2.29 1.03 9.96
N PHE A 124 2.92 -0.11 10.23
CA PHE A 124 2.59 -1.38 9.61
C PHE A 124 2.22 -2.43 10.65
N TYR A 125 1.09 -3.10 10.42
CA TYR A 125 0.62 -4.21 11.24
C TYR A 125 0.23 -5.38 10.33
N SER A 126 0.62 -6.57 10.74
CA SER A 126 0.26 -7.82 10.07
C SER A 126 -0.06 -8.89 11.10
N GLY A 127 -0.88 -9.86 10.73
CA GLY A 127 -1.18 -11.02 11.56
C GLY A 127 -2.16 -11.96 10.88
N THR A 128 -2.56 -13.00 11.60
CA THR A 128 -3.55 -14.00 11.18
C THR A 128 -4.88 -13.77 11.89
N GLY A 129 -6.00 -14.25 11.35
CA GLY A 129 -7.30 -14.09 12.01
C GLY A 129 -8.48 -14.43 11.10
N GLU A 130 -9.58 -14.86 11.72
CA GLU A 130 -10.81 -15.23 10.99
C GLU A 130 -11.63 -14.01 10.55
N LEU A 131 -11.58 -12.91 11.30
CA LEU A 131 -12.42 -11.73 11.09
C LEU A 131 -11.67 -10.63 10.33
N SER A 132 -12.33 -10.00 9.37
CA SER A 132 -11.75 -8.89 8.62
C SER A 132 -11.68 -7.61 9.47
N PRO A 133 -10.53 -6.89 9.52
CA PRO A 133 -10.44 -5.60 10.18
C PRO A 133 -11.33 -4.55 9.50
N ILE A 134 -11.63 -4.70 8.20
CA ILE A 134 -12.57 -3.85 7.45
C ILE A 134 -13.96 -3.95 8.08
N THR A 135 -14.40 -5.17 8.37
CA THR A 135 -15.71 -5.43 9.00
C THR A 135 -15.70 -5.03 10.48
N GLU A 136 -14.65 -5.37 11.23
CA GLU A 136 -14.57 -5.07 12.67
C GLU A 136 -14.53 -3.57 12.95
N LEU A 137 -13.85 -2.79 12.13
CA LEU A 137 -13.80 -1.33 12.23
C LEU A 137 -15.03 -0.64 11.60
N GLY A 138 -15.97 -1.42 11.05
CA GLY A 138 -17.21 -0.89 10.48
C GLY A 138 -16.99 0.00 9.27
N ILE A 139 -15.96 -0.28 8.47
CA ILE A 139 -15.63 0.52 7.29
C ILE A 139 -16.79 0.44 6.29
N PRO A 140 -17.36 1.58 5.86
CA PRO A 140 -18.51 1.56 4.98
C PRO A 140 -18.12 1.10 3.57
N ASN A 141 -19.01 0.36 2.94
CA ASN A 141 -18.91 0.09 1.51
C ASN A 141 -19.22 1.38 0.74
N GLY A 142 -18.34 1.75 -0.20
CA GLY A 142 -18.52 2.93 -1.03
C GLY A 142 -17.55 2.93 -2.20
N SER A 143 -17.85 3.73 -3.23
CA SER A 143 -16.88 4.00 -4.30
C SER A 143 -15.87 5.05 -3.85
N ALA A 144 -14.72 5.12 -4.54
CA ALA A 144 -13.75 6.18 -4.33
C ALA A 144 -14.41 7.58 -4.32
N GLY A 145 -14.00 8.44 -3.39
CA GLY A 145 -14.58 9.77 -3.14
C GLY A 145 -15.86 9.78 -2.29
N THR A 146 -16.36 8.62 -1.83
CA THR A 146 -17.51 8.58 -0.93
C THR A 146 -17.07 9.03 0.47
N PRO A 147 -17.69 10.06 1.07
CA PRO A 147 -17.34 10.49 2.42
C PRO A 147 -17.76 9.45 3.45
N TYR A 148 -16.97 9.31 4.52
CA TYR A 148 -17.30 8.48 5.67
C TYR A 148 -17.06 9.20 7.00
N ALA A 149 -17.67 8.67 8.05
CA ALA A 149 -17.35 8.99 9.43
C ALA A 149 -17.54 7.72 10.28
N VAL A 150 -16.48 7.25 10.95
CA VAL A 150 -16.48 6.05 11.80
C VAL A 150 -15.58 6.27 13.02
N GLU A 151 -15.73 5.43 14.04
CA GLU A 151 -14.78 5.39 15.14
C GLU A 151 -13.65 4.39 14.81
N LEU A 152 -12.44 4.89 14.57
CA LEU A 152 -11.23 4.09 14.42
C LEU A 152 -10.50 4.03 15.76
N ILE A 153 -10.64 2.91 16.46
CA ILE A 153 -9.81 2.57 17.64
C ILE A 153 -9.73 3.74 18.66
N GLY A 154 -10.91 4.19 19.12
CA GLY A 154 -10.99 5.26 20.12
C GLY A 154 -10.83 6.69 19.57
N GLU A 155 -10.79 6.87 18.25
CA GLU A 155 -10.77 8.17 17.59
C GLU A 155 -11.92 8.28 16.57
N GLN A 156 -12.57 9.44 16.51
CA GLN A 156 -13.53 9.74 15.45
C GLN A 156 -12.77 10.08 14.17
N ALA A 157 -12.82 9.20 13.19
CA ALA A 157 -12.19 9.38 11.89
C ALA A 157 -13.21 9.78 10.84
N LYS A 158 -12.79 10.66 9.95
CA LYS A 158 -13.53 11.10 8.78
C LYS A 158 -12.56 11.25 7.61
N GLY A 159 -13.11 11.18 6.42
CA GLY A 159 -12.40 11.32 5.17
C GLY A 159 -13.25 10.75 4.05
N GLU A 160 -12.61 10.17 3.06
CA GLU A 160 -13.24 9.56 1.91
C GLU A 160 -12.71 8.15 1.67
N ILE A 161 -13.55 7.30 1.07
CA ILE A 161 -13.08 6.04 0.51
C ILE A 161 -12.06 6.38 -0.59
N TRP A 162 -10.83 5.88 -0.47
CA TRP A 162 -9.78 6.06 -1.47
C TRP A 162 -9.89 5.04 -2.59
N TYR A 163 -10.02 3.77 -2.21
CA TYR A 163 -10.28 2.65 -3.12
C TYR A 163 -10.86 1.45 -2.36
N THR A 164 -11.43 0.52 -3.11
CA THR A 164 -11.85 -0.80 -2.62
C THR A 164 -11.45 -1.85 -3.63
N SER A 165 -10.97 -3.00 -3.16
CA SER A 165 -10.73 -4.21 -3.95
C SER A 165 -11.44 -5.41 -3.30
N GLU A 166 -11.21 -6.60 -3.82
CA GLU A 166 -11.74 -7.84 -3.22
C GLU A 166 -11.22 -8.06 -1.79
N HIS A 167 -9.96 -7.72 -1.54
CA HIS A 167 -9.28 -8.01 -0.28
C HIS A 167 -8.87 -6.75 0.49
N GLN A 168 -9.04 -5.55 -0.06
CA GLN A 168 -8.52 -4.32 0.53
C GLN A 168 -9.54 -3.18 0.53
N ALA A 169 -9.43 -2.32 1.54
CA ALA A 169 -10.08 -1.02 1.57
C ALA A 169 -9.05 0.06 1.93
N GLY A 170 -9.02 1.13 1.15
CA GLY A 170 -8.24 2.33 1.42
C GLY A 170 -9.14 3.49 1.81
N LEU A 171 -8.76 4.25 2.84
CA LEU A 171 -9.50 5.37 3.39
C LEU A 171 -8.56 6.54 3.62
N THR A 172 -8.94 7.75 3.18
CA THR A 172 -8.26 8.94 3.66
C THR A 172 -8.67 9.22 5.11
N VAL A 173 -7.78 9.78 5.93
CA VAL A 173 -8.06 10.10 7.34
C VAL A 173 -7.62 11.53 7.61
N ASP A 174 -8.58 12.46 7.71
CA ASP A 174 -8.32 13.90 7.88
C ASP A 174 -7.38 14.17 9.06
N ALA A 175 -7.57 13.47 10.18
CA ALA A 175 -6.85 13.70 11.43
C ALA A 175 -5.37 13.29 11.36
N TRP A 176 -4.97 12.51 10.35
CA TRP A 176 -3.61 11.99 10.19
C TRP A 176 -2.78 12.83 9.20
N GLY A 177 -3.02 14.15 9.21
CA GLY A 177 -2.46 15.05 8.21
C GLY A 177 -3.04 14.80 6.82
N ASN A 178 -4.33 14.45 6.74
CA ASN A 178 -4.91 13.82 5.55
C ASN A 178 -4.15 12.53 5.17
N GLY A 179 -4.00 11.61 6.11
CA GLY A 179 -3.28 10.35 5.89
C GLY A 179 -4.08 9.30 5.11
N LEU A 180 -3.47 8.14 4.88
CA LEU A 180 -4.11 6.99 4.24
C LEU A 180 -4.09 5.77 5.17
N LEU A 181 -5.25 5.18 5.42
CA LEU A 181 -5.39 3.85 6.01
C LEU A 181 -5.66 2.83 4.91
N VAL A 182 -4.81 1.82 4.79
CA VAL A 182 -5.08 0.62 3.99
C VAL A 182 -5.29 -0.56 4.93
N LEU A 183 -6.44 -1.21 4.80
CA LEU A 183 -6.74 -2.47 5.47
C LEU A 183 -6.82 -3.57 4.43
N SER A 184 -6.20 -4.73 4.70
CA SER A 184 -6.38 -5.94 3.89
C SER A 184 -6.77 -7.15 4.71
N HIS A 185 -7.49 -8.06 4.07
CA HIS A 185 -7.88 -9.33 4.66
C HIS A 185 -8.05 -10.43 3.61
N ILE A 186 -7.41 -11.55 3.87
CA ILE A 186 -7.66 -12.82 3.19
C ILE A 186 -8.20 -13.79 4.24
N PRO A 187 -9.44 -14.29 4.08
CA PRO A 187 -10.02 -15.21 5.05
C PRO A 187 -9.27 -16.55 5.07
N PRO A 188 -9.39 -17.31 6.18
CA PRO A 188 -8.93 -18.69 6.26
C PRO A 188 -9.35 -19.55 5.06
N GLY A 189 -8.41 -20.31 4.51
CA GLY A 189 -8.65 -21.21 3.38
C GLY A 189 -7.46 -22.10 3.07
N ASP A 190 -7.55 -22.90 1.99
CA ASP A 190 -6.57 -23.95 1.67
C ASP A 190 -5.12 -23.43 1.56
N LYS A 191 -4.92 -22.22 1.04
CA LYS A 191 -3.59 -21.58 0.92
C LYS A 191 -3.13 -20.87 2.19
N LYS A 192 -4.08 -20.39 3.00
CA LYS A 192 -3.84 -19.62 4.23
C LYS A 192 -4.77 -20.14 5.33
N PRO A 193 -4.40 -21.23 6.01
CA PRO A 193 -5.30 -21.89 6.97
C PRO A 193 -5.77 -20.97 8.11
N ASP A 194 -4.95 -20.00 8.50
CA ASP A 194 -5.24 -19.05 9.58
C ASP A 194 -5.67 -17.66 9.05
N GLY A 195 -5.82 -17.52 7.73
CA GLY A 195 -6.05 -16.23 7.07
C GLY A 195 -4.83 -15.31 7.11
N ALA A 196 -5.00 -14.09 6.63
CA ALA A 196 -4.02 -13.02 6.75
C ALA A 196 -4.72 -11.67 6.81
N SER A 197 -4.27 -10.80 7.70
CA SER A 197 -4.75 -9.43 7.86
C SER A 197 -3.58 -8.47 7.89
N MET A 198 -3.77 -7.28 7.33
CA MET A 198 -2.77 -6.20 7.33
C MET A 198 -3.45 -4.85 7.54
N ALA A 199 -2.75 -3.94 8.21
CA ALA A 199 -3.04 -2.52 8.22
C ALA A 199 -1.78 -1.72 7.91
N VAL A 200 -1.87 -0.78 6.98
CA VAL A 200 -0.83 0.19 6.65
C VAL A 200 -1.39 1.58 6.84
N LEU A 201 -0.77 2.36 7.71
CA LEU A 201 -1.15 3.74 7.99
C LEU A 201 -0.04 4.63 7.44
N SER A 202 -0.40 5.54 6.54
CA SER A 202 0.46 6.61 6.04
C SER A 202 0.06 7.90 6.76
N LEU A 203 0.96 8.42 7.60
CA LEU A 203 0.77 9.62 8.39
C LEU A 203 1.65 10.75 7.84
N TYR A 204 1.13 11.98 7.86
CA TYR A 204 1.82 13.16 7.34
C TYR A 204 1.77 14.32 8.35
N GLY A 205 2.75 15.22 8.27
CA GLY A 205 2.84 16.39 9.13
C GLY A 205 3.09 16.06 10.61
N ASP A 206 2.57 16.91 11.51
CA ASP A 206 2.87 16.88 12.96
C ASP A 206 2.01 15.87 13.75
N VAL A 207 1.60 14.75 13.13
CA VAL A 207 0.80 13.71 13.81
C VAL A 207 1.66 13.04 14.90
N ASP A 208 1.08 12.81 16.08
CA ASP A 208 1.72 12.04 17.14
C ASP A 208 1.71 10.55 16.78
N THR A 209 2.73 10.15 16.01
CA THR A 209 2.89 8.77 15.50
C THR A 209 2.99 7.75 16.63
N ASP A 210 3.60 8.10 17.78
CA ASP A 210 3.73 7.19 18.93
C ASP A 210 2.36 6.94 19.59
N GLU A 211 1.52 7.97 19.73
CA GLU A 211 0.16 7.81 20.23
C GLU A 211 -0.71 6.96 19.29
N VAL A 212 -0.60 7.20 17.97
CA VAL A 212 -1.30 6.38 16.97
C VAL A 212 -0.81 4.93 17.05
N ASP A 213 0.50 4.70 17.09
CA ASP A 213 1.07 3.36 17.15
C ASP A 213 0.64 2.60 18.40
N ALA A 214 0.71 3.23 19.56
CA ALA A 214 0.33 2.61 20.82
C ALA A 214 -1.13 2.11 20.81
N ARG A 215 -2.05 2.91 20.25
CA ARG A 215 -3.47 2.54 20.15
C ARG A 215 -3.69 1.42 19.15
N TRP A 216 -3.12 1.54 17.96
CA TRP A 216 -3.27 0.55 16.89
C TRP A 216 -2.65 -0.79 17.27
N ARG A 217 -1.41 -0.79 17.77
CA ARG A 217 -0.72 -2.00 18.24
C ARG A 217 -1.51 -2.73 19.33
N ALA A 218 -2.00 -2.02 20.34
CA ALA A 218 -2.77 -2.60 21.43
C ALA A 218 -4.12 -3.19 20.99
N TRP A 219 -4.72 -2.66 19.93
CA TRP A 219 -5.94 -3.20 19.33
C TRP A 219 -5.66 -4.39 18.42
N TRP A 220 -4.59 -4.30 17.63
CA TRP A 220 -4.19 -5.27 16.61
C TRP A 220 -3.71 -6.59 17.22
N GLU A 221 -2.76 -6.55 18.16
CA GLU A 221 -2.16 -7.75 18.76
C GLU A 221 -3.18 -8.65 19.48
N LYS A 222 -4.30 -8.08 19.93
CA LYS A 222 -5.39 -8.82 20.58
C LYS A 222 -6.26 -9.60 19.61
N ARG A 223 -6.25 -9.22 18.32
CA ARG A 223 -7.17 -9.73 17.28
C ARG A 223 -6.44 -10.50 16.19
N TYR A 224 -5.23 -10.02 15.86
CA TYR A 224 -4.42 -10.52 14.77
C TYR A 224 -3.03 -10.90 15.28
N PRO A 225 -2.89 -12.07 15.94
CA PRO A 225 -1.58 -12.55 16.36
C PRO A 225 -0.67 -12.78 15.15
N ALA A 226 0.61 -12.50 15.34
CA ALA A 226 1.68 -12.80 14.38
C ALA A 226 1.91 -14.30 14.22
#